data_AF-A0A183CPU7-F1
#
_entry.id   AF-A0A183CPU7-F1
#
_cell.length_a   1.000
_cell.length_b   1.000
_cell.length_c   1.000
_cell.angle_alpha   90.00
_cell.angle_beta   90.00
_cell.angle_gamma   90.00
#
_symmetry.space_group_name_H-M   'P 1'
#
loop_
_entity.id
_entity.type
_entity.pdbx_description
1 polymer ?
#
loop_
_entity_poly.entity_id
_entity_poly.type
_entity_poly.pdbx_seq_one_letter_code
_entity_poly.pdbx_strand_id
1 'polypeptide(L)'
;MAALGCTAAEMSWKSGVDILSFGASKNGCWCAEAILVFNDLQKAHKDFPYLRKRAAHLFSKTRFIAAQFEAYFADGLWLKNARHANE
;
A
#
# COMPACT_ATOMS: atom_id res chain seq x y z
N MET A 1 0.11 -14.03 1.11
CA MET A 1 0.03 -13.97 -0.36
C MET A 1 1.18 -14.81 -0.89
N ALA A 2 2.43 -14.37 -0.71
CA ALA A 2 3.62 -15.18 -1.03
C ALA A 2 3.65 -16.52 -0.27
N ALA A 3 3.48 -16.51 1.06
CA ALA A 3 3.50 -17.75 1.87
C ALA A 3 2.20 -18.57 1.81
N LEU A 4 1.04 -17.93 1.61
CA LEU A 4 -0.29 -18.55 1.72
C LEU A 4 -0.92 -18.93 0.38
N GLY A 5 -0.29 -18.59 -0.76
CA GLY A 5 -0.80 -18.91 -2.10
C GLY A 5 -2.09 -18.19 -2.53
N CYS A 6 -2.65 -17.32 -1.70
CA CYS A 6 -3.83 -16.51 -2.02
C CYS A 6 -3.47 -15.20 -2.72
N THR A 7 -4.45 -14.54 -3.32
CA THR A 7 -4.32 -13.21 -3.95
C THR A 7 -4.38 -12.06 -2.94
N ALA A 8 -3.92 -10.87 -3.33
CA ALA A 8 -4.02 -9.67 -2.49
C ALA A 8 -5.49 -9.33 -2.13
N ALA A 9 -6.43 -9.55 -3.05
CA ALA A 9 -7.85 -9.32 -2.83
C ALA A 9 -8.45 -10.29 -1.79
N GLU A 10 -8.10 -11.58 -1.90
CA GLU A 10 -8.51 -12.63 -0.95
C GLU A 10 -7.94 -12.41 0.45
N MET A 11 -6.83 -11.71 0.59
CA MET A 11 -6.28 -11.34 1.91
C MET A 11 -6.81 -10.02 2.46
N SER A 12 -7.59 -9.27 1.69
CA SER A 12 -8.03 -7.93 2.05
C SER A 12 -9.54 -7.81 1.97
N TRP A 13 -10.05 -7.06 1.01
CA TRP A 13 -11.46 -6.67 0.97
C TRP A 13 -12.42 -7.85 0.78
N LYS A 14 -11.99 -8.93 0.10
CA LYS A 14 -12.82 -10.16 0.01
C LYS A 14 -12.97 -10.87 1.35
N SER A 15 -12.06 -10.63 2.30
CA SER A 15 -12.16 -11.11 3.68
C SER A 15 -12.75 -10.06 4.63
N GLY A 16 -13.37 -9.00 4.09
CA GLY A 16 -14.03 -7.98 4.90
C GLY A 16 -13.10 -6.91 5.49
N VAL A 17 -11.86 -6.78 4.99
CA VAL A 17 -10.98 -5.67 5.40
C VAL A 17 -11.47 -4.35 4.81
N ASP A 18 -11.78 -3.37 5.65
CA ASP A 18 -12.22 -2.04 5.22
C ASP A 18 -11.06 -1.12 4.79
N ILE A 19 -9.96 -1.16 5.56
CA ILE A 19 -8.77 -0.31 5.36
C ILE A 19 -7.51 -1.15 5.59
N LEU A 20 -6.53 -1.05 4.70
CA LEU A 20 -5.23 -1.72 4.80
C LEU A 20 -4.08 -0.71 4.80
N SER A 21 -3.19 -0.83 5.79
CA SER A 21 -1.86 -0.21 5.77
C SER A 21 -0.91 -1.08 4.97
N PHE A 22 -0.72 -0.75 3.69
CA PHE A 22 0.16 -1.47 2.78
C PHE A 22 1.58 -0.91 2.85
N GLY A 23 2.45 -1.60 3.57
CA GLY A 23 3.83 -1.19 3.75
C GLY A 23 4.77 -1.75 2.70
N ALA A 24 5.49 -0.85 2.01
CA ALA A 24 6.50 -1.22 1.03
C ALA A 24 7.91 -0.96 1.54
N SER A 25 8.09 -0.13 2.58
CA SER A 25 9.41 0.21 3.12
C SER A 25 10.19 -1.04 3.58
N LYS A 26 9.49 -2.04 4.11
CA LYS A 26 10.10 -3.31 4.56
C LYS A 26 10.33 -4.33 3.45
N ASN A 27 9.87 -4.06 2.23
CA ASN A 27 9.94 -5.00 1.13
C ASN A 27 10.68 -4.43 -0.11
N GLY A 28 11.45 -3.36 0.06
CA GLY A 28 12.35 -2.83 -0.96
C GLY A 28 12.22 -1.33 -1.25
N CYS A 29 11.17 -0.66 -0.77
CA CYS A 29 11.10 0.80 -0.84
C CYS A 29 11.89 1.45 0.29
N TRP A 30 12.28 2.71 0.13
CA TRP A 30 13.01 3.46 1.15
C TRP A 30 12.09 4.07 2.21
N CYS A 31 11.01 4.73 1.77
CA CYS A 31 10.03 5.36 2.65
C CYS A 31 8.71 5.51 1.89
N ALA A 32 7.99 4.40 1.74
CA ALA A 32 6.76 4.34 0.98
C ALA A 32 5.74 3.41 1.66
N GLU A 33 4.63 4.01 2.06
CA GLU A 33 3.49 3.35 2.67
C GLU A 33 2.23 3.82 1.95
N ALA A 34 1.27 2.92 1.74
CA ALA A 34 -0.01 3.24 1.12
C ALA A 34 -1.15 2.84 2.06
N ILE A 35 -2.10 3.75 2.25
CA ILE A 35 -3.37 3.43 2.90
C ILE A 35 -4.34 3.07 1.78
N LEU A 36 -4.79 1.82 1.75
CA LEU A 36 -5.82 1.35 0.83
C LEU A 36 -7.16 1.33 1.56
N VAL A 37 -8.14 2.04 1.03
CA VAL A 37 -9.51 2.06 1.56
C VAL A 37 -10.39 1.30 0.58
N PHE A 38 -11.14 0.32 1.05
CA PHE A 38 -11.98 -0.55 0.22
C PHE A 38 -13.48 -0.25 0.35
N ASN A 39 -13.91 0.19 1.53
CA ASN A 39 -15.30 0.53 1.82
C ASN A 39 -15.46 2.03 2.14
N ASP A 40 -16.67 2.57 1.96
CA ASP A 40 -17.02 3.97 2.26
C ASP A 40 -16.11 5.01 1.57
N LEU A 41 -15.81 4.77 0.28
CA LEU A 41 -14.89 5.60 -0.53
C LEU A 41 -15.28 7.08 -0.58
N GLN A 42 -16.59 7.38 -0.54
CA GLN A 42 -17.08 8.76 -0.56
C GLN A 42 -16.64 9.53 0.69
N LYS A 43 -16.84 8.95 1.87
CA LYS A 43 -16.37 9.54 3.12
C LYS A 43 -14.85 9.62 3.15
N ALA A 44 -14.18 8.57 2.69
CA ALA A 44 -12.73 8.53 2.64
C ALA A 44 -12.16 9.66 1.76
N HIS A 45 -12.68 9.85 0.55
CA HIS A 45 -12.25 10.91 -0.37
C HIS A 45 -12.48 12.32 0.22
N LYS A 46 -13.53 12.49 1.02
CA LYS A 46 -13.82 13.77 1.67
C LYS A 46 -12.84 14.05 2.82
N ASP A 47 -12.62 13.09 3.72
CA ASP A 47 -11.96 13.36 5.00
C ASP A 47 -10.44 13.07 4.98
N PHE A 48 -9.99 12.01 4.26
CA PHE A 48 -8.57 11.60 4.28
C PHE A 48 -7.59 12.67 3.79
N PRO A 49 -7.87 13.45 2.73
CA PRO A 49 -6.94 14.49 2.29
C PRO A 49 -6.63 15.50 3.40
N TYR A 50 -7.66 15.90 4.17
CA TYR A 50 -7.51 16.84 5.28
C TYR A 50 -6.79 16.20 6.47
N LEU A 51 -7.12 14.96 6.83
CA LEU A 51 -6.42 14.23 7.89
C LEU A 51 -4.92 14.07 7.54
N ARG A 52 -4.60 13.67 6.31
CA ARG A 52 -3.23 13.52 5.82
C ARG A 52 -2.47 14.84 5.87
N LYS A 53 -3.12 15.95 5.49
CA LYS A 53 -2.51 17.29 5.57
C LYS A 53 -2.28 17.73 7.01
N ARG A 54 -3.29 17.58 7.88
CA ARG A 54 -3.24 18.00 9.29
C ARG A 54 -2.19 17.22 10.08
N ALA A 55 -2.03 15.93 9.79
CA ALA A 55 -1.02 15.07 10.42
C ALA A 55 0.37 15.19 9.77
N ALA A 56 0.59 16.17 8.88
CA ALA A 56 1.86 16.38 8.17
C ALA A 56 2.34 15.20 7.30
N HIS A 57 1.44 14.30 6.90
CA HIS A 57 1.73 13.19 5.97
C HIS A 57 1.44 13.55 4.49
N LEU A 58 1.09 14.81 4.19
CA LEU A 58 0.99 15.31 2.81
C LEU A 58 2.33 15.91 2.37
N PHE A 59 3.19 15.05 1.82
CA PHE A 59 4.48 15.46 1.28
C PHE A 59 4.32 16.39 0.08
N SER A 60 5.13 17.45 0.01
CA SER A 60 5.10 18.41 -1.12
C SER A 60 5.60 17.80 -2.43
N LYS A 61 6.57 16.88 -2.35
CA LYS A 61 7.16 16.17 -3.49
C LYS A 61 6.73 14.70 -3.50
N THR A 62 5.42 14.47 -3.60
CA THR A 62 4.81 13.11 -3.60
C THR A 62 5.39 12.18 -4.66
N ARG A 63 5.93 12.72 -5.76
CA ARG A 63 6.61 11.96 -6.82
C ARG A 63 7.72 11.04 -6.29
N PHE A 64 8.41 11.41 -5.20
CA PHE A 64 9.44 10.53 -4.62
C PHE A 64 8.87 9.29 -3.95
N ILE A 65 7.61 9.34 -3.49
CA ILE A 65 6.89 8.16 -2.98
C ILE A 65 6.27 7.38 -4.15
N ALA A 66 5.68 8.08 -5.12
CA ALA A 66 5.05 7.44 -6.27
C ALA A 66 6.05 6.64 -7.13
N ALA A 67 7.23 7.18 -7.41
CA ALA A 67 8.27 6.50 -8.19
C ALA A 67 8.77 5.21 -7.51
N GLN A 68 8.76 5.15 -6.18
CA GLN A 68 9.08 3.92 -5.46
C GLN A 68 8.02 2.85 -5.71
N PHE A 69 6.73 3.20 -5.64
CA PHE A 69 5.65 2.26 -5.94
C PHE A 69 5.63 1.80 -7.40
N GLU A 70 5.95 2.70 -8.34
CA GLU A 70 6.08 2.36 -9.77
C GLU A 70 7.11 1.24 -9.98
N ALA A 71 8.33 1.42 -9.47
CA ALA A 71 9.38 0.40 -9.55
C ALA A 71 9.03 -0.87 -8.75
N TYR A 72 8.41 -0.72 -7.58
CA TYR A 72 8.05 -1.83 -6.70
C TYR A 72 6.99 -2.76 -7.28
N PHE A 73 6.04 -2.23 -8.05
CA PHE A 73 5.01 -3.03 -8.72
C PHE A 73 5.42 -3.51 -10.12
N ALA A 74 6.42 -2.88 -10.75
CA ALA A 74 6.96 -3.32 -12.03
C ALA A 74 7.40 -4.79 -11.98
N ASP A 75 7.00 -5.56 -12.99
CA ASP A 75 7.35 -6.97 -13.19
C ASP A 75 7.12 -7.87 -11.97
N GLY A 76 6.20 -7.48 -11.08
CA GLY A 76 5.92 -8.23 -9.86
C GLY A 76 7.07 -8.25 -8.85
N LEU A 77 7.95 -7.22 -8.84
CA LEU A 77 9.09 -7.13 -7.94
C LEU A 77 8.71 -7.30 -6.46
N TRP A 78 7.65 -6.64 -6.00
CA TRP A 78 7.16 -6.78 -4.62
C TRP A 78 6.85 -8.23 -4.21
N LEU A 79 6.29 -9.00 -5.15
CA LEU A 79 5.97 -10.42 -4.97
C LEU A 79 7.23 -11.28 -4.97
N LYS A 80 8.21 -10.94 -5.81
CA LYS A 80 9.51 -11.62 -5.85
C LYS A 80 10.26 -11.43 -4.53
N ASN A 81 10.34 -10.20 -4.03
CA ASN A 81 10.97 -9.88 -2.75
C ASN A 81 10.27 -10.60 -1.59
N ALA A 82 8.93 -10.56 -1.58
CA ALA A 82 8.15 -11.24 -0.54
C ALA A 82 8.35 -12.76 -0.57
N ARG A 83 8.41 -13.40 -1.74
CA ARG A 83 8.69 -14.84 -1.84
C ARG A 83 10.08 -15.18 -1.30
N HIS A 84 11.10 -14.45 -1.73
CA HIS A 84 12.47 -14.66 -1.27
C HIS A 84 12.60 -14.53 0.26
N ALA A 85 11.88 -13.60 0.88
CA ALA A 85 11.90 -13.41 2.33
C ALA A 85 11.11 -14.47 3.13
N ASN A 86 10.27 -15.28 2.48
CA ASN A 86 9.47 -16.35 3.11
C ASN A 86 10.02 -17.75 2.81
N GLU A 87 11.12 -17.86 2.08
CA GLU A 87 11.94 -19.08 1.94
C GLU A 87 12.92 -19.17 3.12
#